data_AF-A0A2S0L8V1-F1
#
_entry.id   AF-A0A2S0L8V1-F1
#
_cell.length_a   1.000
_cell.length_b   1.000
_cell.length_c   1.000
_cell.angle_alpha   90.00
_cell.angle_beta   90.00
_cell.angle_gamma   90.00
#
_symmetry.space_group_name_H-M   'P 1'
#
loop_
_entity.id
_entity.type
_entity.pdbx_description
1 polymer ?
#
loop_
_entity_poly.entity_id
_entity_poly.type
_entity_poly.pdbx_seq_one_letter_code
_entity_poly.pdbx_strand_id
1 'polypeptide(L)'
;MATRFISFEKFKNYSFIFENISKNDVLKKELAEYGYGDKEIAQGKALYDTAAQMYETNKRETSEETLAYNEFSKKLEAFKNTYATDRKKAKIIYKEEPKILIALHIKGVAPLRTNKLLEDIEAFYKELKAKPDLLTPLNKLKITAEHIETQLTALADVKQAEATYVLERGESQQATKDKDAAFAAFEKWVREFYAIAKIALEDKPQLLESIGKFVRS
;
A
#
# COMPACT_ATOMS: atom_id res chain seq x y z
N MET A 1 13.02 17.85 -3.28
CA MET A 1 12.28 18.59 -2.24
C MET A 1 11.00 17.83 -1.97
N ALA A 2 10.73 17.42 -0.73
CA ALA A 2 9.44 16.82 -0.40
C ALA A 2 8.38 17.93 -0.50
N THR A 3 7.46 17.81 -1.45
CA THR A 3 6.28 18.68 -1.53
C THR A 3 5.54 18.53 -0.20
N ARG A 4 5.56 19.58 0.62
CA ARG A 4 4.97 19.55 1.96
C ARG A 4 3.46 19.72 1.79
N PHE A 5 2.75 18.62 1.53
CA PHE A 5 1.30 18.63 1.38
C PHE A 5 0.60 19.09 2.68
N ILE A 6 -0.57 19.71 2.54
CA ILE A 6 -1.43 20.05 3.67
C ILE A 6 -1.70 18.81 4.53
N SER A 7 -1.62 18.95 5.86
CA SER A 7 -2.04 17.85 6.75
C SER A 7 -3.54 17.62 6.57
N PHE A 8 -4.00 16.38 6.78
CA PHE A 8 -5.42 16.05 6.69
C PHE A 8 -6.28 16.89 7.63
N GLU A 9 -5.76 17.22 8.81
CA GLU A 9 -6.43 18.13 9.75
C GLU A 9 -6.62 19.54 9.17
N LYS A 10 -5.58 20.09 8.53
CA LYS A 10 -5.67 21.37 7.82
C LYS A 10 -6.63 21.28 6.63
N PHE A 11 -6.58 20.18 5.88
CA PHE A 11 -7.49 19.91 4.77
C PHE A 11 -8.95 19.93 5.23
N LYS A 12 -9.28 19.19 6.29
CA LYS A 12 -10.64 19.14 6.84
C LYS A 12 -11.16 20.51 7.26
N ASN A 13 -10.32 21.35 7.87
CA ASN A 13 -10.71 22.69 8.28
C ASN A 13 -11.13 23.60 7.12
N TYR A 14 -10.74 23.29 5.87
CA TYR A 14 -11.21 24.07 4.72
C TYR A 14 -12.68 23.82 4.36
N SER A 15 -13.37 22.83 4.96
CA SER A 15 -14.81 22.68 4.79
C SER A 15 -15.59 23.92 5.23
N PHE A 16 -15.09 24.64 6.24
CA PHE A 16 -15.73 25.85 6.76
C PHE A 16 -15.81 26.98 5.74
N ILE A 17 -14.89 27.03 4.75
CA ILE A 17 -14.96 28.01 3.65
C ILE A 17 -16.32 27.89 2.95
N PHE A 18 -16.65 26.66 2.52
CA PHE A 18 -17.86 26.41 1.75
C PHE A 18 -19.11 26.54 2.61
N GLU A 19 -19.07 26.07 3.85
CA GLU A 19 -20.19 26.18 4.77
C GLU A 19 -20.53 27.65 5.06
N ASN A 20 -19.53 28.48 5.35
CA ASN A 20 -19.75 29.88 5.73
C ASN A 20 -20.15 30.75 4.54
N ILE A 21 -19.59 30.51 3.35
CA ILE A 21 -20.04 31.18 2.12
C ILE A 21 -21.50 30.82 1.81
N SER A 22 -21.91 29.57 2.05
CA SER A 22 -23.29 29.14 1.78
C SER A 22 -24.34 29.75 2.73
N LYS A 23 -23.91 30.19 3.92
CA LYS A 23 -24.79 30.69 5.00
C LYS A 23 -24.80 32.21 5.15
N ASN A 24 -23.89 32.92 4.48
CA ASN A 24 -23.71 34.36 4.65
C ASN A 24 -23.83 35.10 3.31
N ASP A 25 -25.00 35.68 3.07
CA ASP A 25 -25.30 36.42 1.83
C ASP A 25 -24.38 37.63 1.62
N VAL A 26 -23.96 38.29 2.70
CA VAL A 26 -23.03 39.43 2.62
C VAL A 26 -21.67 38.93 2.12
N LEU A 27 -21.12 37.90 2.74
CA LEU A 27 -19.87 37.28 2.33
C LEU A 27 -19.93 36.80 0.86
N LYS A 28 -21.03 36.18 0.46
CA LYS A 28 -21.26 35.72 -0.91
C LYS A 28 -21.23 36.88 -1.90
N LYS A 29 -21.91 37.98 -1.59
CA LYS A 29 -21.96 39.17 -2.45
C LYS A 29 -20.57 39.80 -2.60
N GLU A 30 -19.86 40.00 -1.50
CA GLU A 30 -18.52 40.62 -1.49
C GLU A 30 -17.52 39.78 -2.30
N LEU A 31 -17.52 38.45 -2.14
CA LEU A 31 -16.63 37.57 -2.89
C LEU A 31 -16.98 37.51 -4.39
N ALA A 32 -18.26 37.62 -4.74
CA ALA A 32 -18.71 37.61 -6.14
C ALA A 32 -18.21 38.82 -6.93
N GLU A 33 -18.07 39.99 -6.31
CA GLU A 33 -17.51 41.19 -6.94
C GLU A 33 -16.04 41.01 -7.37
N TYR A 34 -15.33 40.06 -6.76
CA TYR A 34 -13.94 39.73 -7.04
C TYR A 34 -13.77 38.41 -7.82
N GLY A 35 -14.84 37.92 -8.47
CA GLY A 35 -14.81 36.74 -9.33
C GLY A 35 -15.08 35.41 -8.62
N TYR A 36 -15.26 35.40 -7.29
CA TYR A 36 -15.66 34.21 -6.52
C TYR A 36 -17.18 34.09 -6.38
N GLY A 37 -17.87 34.10 -7.52
CA GLY A 37 -19.30 33.81 -7.59
C GLY A 37 -19.60 32.31 -7.46
N ASP A 38 -20.87 31.95 -7.60
CA ASP A 38 -21.36 30.57 -7.42
C ASP A 38 -20.57 29.52 -8.21
N LYS A 39 -20.15 29.85 -9.43
CA LYS A 39 -19.37 28.95 -10.28
C LYS A 39 -18.00 28.62 -9.69
N GLU A 40 -17.26 29.62 -9.22
CA GLU A 40 -15.90 29.45 -8.71
C GLU A 40 -15.90 28.77 -7.33
N ILE A 41 -16.90 29.08 -6.51
CA ILE A 41 -17.11 28.40 -5.22
C ILE A 41 -17.50 26.93 -5.44
N ALA A 42 -18.37 26.65 -6.42
CA ALA A 42 -18.70 25.27 -6.78
C ALA A 42 -17.48 24.50 -7.30
N GLN A 43 -16.59 25.15 -8.08
CA GLN A 43 -15.33 24.55 -8.51
C GLN A 43 -14.43 24.19 -7.33
N GLY A 44 -14.22 25.12 -6.38
CA GLY A 44 -13.46 24.84 -5.16
C GLY A 44 -14.05 23.70 -4.33
N LYS A 45 -15.38 23.66 -4.21
CA LYS A 45 -16.12 22.62 -3.50
C LYS A 45 -15.92 21.25 -4.16
N ALA A 46 -15.96 21.19 -5.49
CA ALA A 46 -15.68 19.95 -6.23
C ALA A 46 -14.24 19.47 -6.03
N LEU A 47 -13.26 20.38 -5.99
CA LEU A 47 -11.86 20.05 -5.68
C LEU A 47 -11.72 19.50 -4.25
N TYR A 48 -12.39 20.11 -3.27
CA TYR A 48 -12.43 19.61 -1.89
C TYR A 48 -13.04 18.20 -1.82
N ASP A 49 -14.21 17.99 -2.44
CA ASP A 49 -14.89 16.69 -2.40
C ASP A 49 -14.05 15.60 -3.07
N THR A 50 -13.38 15.92 -4.19
CA THR A 50 -12.44 15.02 -4.88
C THR A 50 -11.25 14.67 -3.99
N ALA A 51 -10.62 15.67 -3.36
CA ALA A 51 -9.51 15.46 -2.44
C ALA A 51 -9.91 14.59 -1.23
N ALA A 52 -11.12 14.79 -0.68
CA ALA A 52 -11.64 13.97 0.41
C ALA A 52 -11.85 12.52 -0.03
N GLN A 53 -12.41 12.30 -1.22
CA GLN A 53 -12.58 10.96 -1.79
C GLN A 53 -11.23 10.26 -1.99
N MET A 54 -10.26 10.94 -2.63
CA MET A 54 -8.94 10.35 -2.88
C MET A 54 -8.19 10.02 -1.58
N TYR A 55 -8.39 10.81 -0.53
CA TYR A 55 -7.85 10.50 0.79
C TYR A 55 -8.46 9.21 1.38
N GLU A 56 -9.77 9.04 1.34
CA GLU A 56 -10.42 7.81 1.84
C GLU A 56 -10.03 6.59 1.01
N THR A 57 -9.91 6.75 -0.32
CA THR A 57 -9.33 5.70 -1.19
C THR A 57 -7.92 5.35 -0.76
N ASN A 58 -7.01 6.33 -0.64
CA ASN A 58 -5.64 6.07 -0.19
C ASN A 58 -5.58 5.34 1.16
N LYS A 59 -6.42 5.72 2.12
CA LYS A 59 -6.50 5.06 3.42
C LYS A 59 -6.93 3.60 3.30
N ARG A 60 -7.92 3.30 2.45
CA ARG A 60 -8.37 1.93 2.20
C ARG A 60 -7.25 1.09 1.56
N GLU A 61 -6.68 1.58 0.46
CA GLU A 61 -5.63 0.87 -0.30
C GLU A 61 -4.38 0.61 0.54
N THR A 62 -3.96 1.57 1.38
CA THR A 62 -2.84 1.37 2.31
C THR A 62 -3.16 0.30 3.37
N SER A 63 -4.42 0.21 3.81
CA SER A 63 -4.85 -0.84 4.74
C SER A 63 -4.86 -2.22 4.06
N GLU A 64 -5.33 -2.30 2.81
CA GLU A 64 -5.38 -3.54 2.04
C GLU A 64 -3.96 -4.04 1.70
N GLU A 65 -3.05 -3.16 1.28
CA GLU A 65 -1.61 -3.47 1.12
C GLU A 65 -1.02 -4.05 2.40
N THR A 66 -1.30 -3.43 3.56
CA THR A 66 -0.79 -3.88 4.86
C THR A 66 -1.29 -5.28 5.20
N LEU A 67 -2.57 -5.56 4.99
CA LEU A 67 -3.17 -6.87 5.23
C LEU A 67 -2.56 -7.93 4.31
N ALA A 68 -2.44 -7.62 3.01
CA ALA A 68 -1.87 -8.53 2.02
C ALA A 68 -0.39 -8.83 2.31
N TYR A 69 0.39 -7.82 2.71
CA TYR A 69 1.79 -8.01 3.12
C TYR A 69 1.90 -8.94 4.33
N ASN A 70 1.09 -8.72 5.36
CA ASN A 70 1.10 -9.55 6.57
C ASN A 70 0.77 -11.01 6.27
N GLU A 71 -0.23 -11.25 5.43
CA GLU A 71 -0.62 -12.59 5.01
C GLU A 71 0.48 -13.28 4.20
N PHE A 72 1.06 -12.59 3.21
CA PHE A 72 2.19 -13.09 2.44
C PHE A 72 3.40 -13.41 3.34
N SER A 73 3.80 -12.48 4.22
CA SER A 73 4.94 -12.65 5.11
C SER A 73 4.76 -13.85 6.03
N LYS A 74 3.56 -14.00 6.63
CA LYS A 74 3.25 -15.13 7.51
C LYS A 74 3.32 -16.46 6.79
N LYS A 75 2.71 -16.57 5.60
CA LYS A 75 2.77 -17.78 4.77
C LYS A 75 4.20 -18.13 4.36
N LEU A 76 4.95 -17.12 3.90
CA LEU A 76 6.34 -17.30 3.49
C LEU A 76 7.22 -17.77 4.65
N GLU A 77 7.07 -17.19 5.84
CA GLU A 77 7.85 -17.59 7.02
C GLU A 77 7.55 -19.02 7.45
N ALA A 78 6.26 -19.39 7.57
CA ALA A 78 5.84 -20.75 7.91
C ALA A 78 6.37 -21.77 6.90
N PHE A 79 6.27 -21.46 5.61
CA PHE A 79 6.79 -22.30 4.53
C PHE A 79 8.31 -22.45 4.60
N LYS A 80 9.05 -21.36 4.75
CA LYS A 80 10.52 -21.36 4.88
C LYS A 80 11.00 -22.17 6.09
N ASN A 81 10.31 -22.08 7.21
CA ASN A 81 10.65 -22.83 8.42
C ASN A 81 10.50 -24.35 8.21
N THR A 82 9.45 -24.75 7.49
CA THR A 82 9.23 -26.16 7.13
C THR A 82 10.31 -26.65 6.17
N TYR A 83 10.56 -25.92 5.09
CA TYR A 83 11.63 -26.23 4.14
C TYR A 83 13.01 -26.28 4.81
N ALA A 84 13.34 -25.36 5.71
CA ALA A 84 14.62 -25.35 6.40
C ALA A 84 14.85 -26.67 7.19
N THR A 85 13.78 -27.23 7.76
CA THR A 85 13.81 -28.51 8.45
C THR A 85 13.95 -29.68 7.47
N ASP A 86 13.18 -29.68 6.39
CA ASP A 86 13.24 -30.73 5.37
C ASP A 86 14.57 -30.78 4.66
N ARG A 87 15.12 -29.61 4.32
CA ARG A 87 16.45 -29.47 3.75
C ARG A 87 17.51 -30.07 4.67
N LYS A 88 17.43 -29.82 5.99
CA LYS A 88 18.36 -30.43 6.96
C LYS A 88 18.26 -31.95 6.95
N LYS A 89 17.04 -32.50 6.99
CA LYS A 89 16.80 -33.95 6.90
C LYS A 89 17.39 -34.54 5.62
N ALA A 90 17.12 -33.94 4.47
CA ALA A 90 17.64 -34.40 3.19
C ALA A 90 19.18 -34.34 3.12
N LYS A 91 19.79 -33.26 3.63
CA LYS A 91 21.25 -33.15 3.72
C LYS A 91 21.87 -34.20 4.63
N ILE A 92 21.20 -34.64 5.69
CA ILE A 92 21.68 -35.71 6.58
C ILE A 92 21.66 -37.06 5.85
N ILE A 93 20.59 -37.35 5.10
CA ILE A 93 20.46 -38.60 4.34
C ILE A 93 21.50 -38.69 3.22
N TYR A 94 21.66 -37.61 2.44
CA TYR A 94 22.52 -37.60 1.25
C TYR A 94 23.89 -36.94 1.49
N LYS A 95 24.38 -36.94 2.74
CA LYS A 95 25.60 -36.20 3.12
C LYS A 95 26.84 -36.61 2.33
N GLU A 96 26.97 -37.89 1.99
CA GLU A 96 28.10 -38.45 1.23
C GLU A 96 27.83 -38.47 -0.29
N GLU A 97 26.67 -37.96 -0.74
CA GLU A 97 26.20 -38.06 -2.11
C GLU A 97 26.08 -36.66 -2.75
N PRO A 98 27.22 -35.99 -3.05
CA PRO A 98 27.22 -34.60 -3.49
C PRO A 98 26.48 -34.38 -4.81
N LYS A 99 26.40 -35.40 -5.67
CA LYS A 99 25.61 -35.35 -6.91
C LYS A 99 24.11 -35.30 -6.64
N ILE A 100 23.62 -36.05 -5.64
CA ILE A 100 22.22 -36.00 -5.22
C ILE A 100 21.90 -34.65 -4.59
N LEU A 101 22.78 -34.10 -3.74
CA LEU A 101 22.57 -32.77 -3.15
C LEU A 101 22.46 -31.66 -4.21
N ILE A 102 23.20 -31.79 -5.32
CA ILE A 102 23.08 -30.87 -6.47
C ILE A 102 21.75 -31.08 -7.19
N ALA A 103 21.41 -32.33 -7.53
CA ALA A 103 20.16 -32.66 -8.21
C ALA A 103 18.91 -32.21 -7.42
N LEU A 104 18.99 -32.26 -6.09
CA LEU A 104 17.94 -31.80 -5.17
C LEU A 104 17.97 -30.29 -4.89
N HIS A 105 18.89 -29.52 -5.49
CA HIS A 105 19.01 -28.07 -5.26
C HIS A 105 19.30 -27.66 -3.79
N ILE A 106 19.92 -28.54 -3.00
CA ILE A 106 20.20 -28.33 -1.57
C ILE A 106 21.69 -28.34 -1.21
N LYS A 107 22.58 -28.39 -2.21
CA LYS A 107 24.02 -28.21 -1.98
C LYS A 107 24.33 -26.77 -1.57
N GLY A 108 25.22 -26.59 -0.59
CA GLY A 108 25.67 -25.26 -0.14
C GLY A 108 24.70 -24.56 0.81
N VAL A 109 24.62 -23.23 0.67
CA VAL A 109 23.78 -22.32 1.47
C VAL A 109 22.53 -21.94 0.67
N ALA A 110 21.40 -21.78 1.36
CA ALA A 110 20.17 -21.36 0.71
C ALA A 110 20.26 -19.88 0.26
N PRO A 111 19.70 -19.52 -0.92
CA PRO A 111 19.71 -18.13 -1.40
C PRO A 111 19.04 -17.16 -0.42
N LEU A 112 19.58 -15.93 -0.33
CA LEU A 112 18.96 -14.85 0.46
C LEU A 112 17.75 -14.23 -0.25
N ARG A 113 17.76 -14.21 -1.59
CA ARG A 113 16.68 -13.63 -2.38
C ARG A 113 15.48 -14.58 -2.39
N THR A 114 14.30 -14.08 -2.02
CA THR A 114 13.07 -14.86 -1.91
C THR A 114 12.74 -15.62 -3.19
N ASN A 115 12.75 -14.96 -4.36
CA ASN A 115 12.40 -15.60 -5.64
C ASN A 115 13.31 -16.79 -5.92
N LYS A 116 14.62 -16.60 -5.76
CA LYS A 116 15.59 -17.67 -6.00
C LYS A 116 15.45 -18.80 -4.98
N LEU A 117 15.16 -18.47 -3.73
CA LEU A 117 14.87 -19.46 -2.70
C LEU A 117 13.61 -20.28 -3.05
N LEU A 118 12.52 -19.64 -3.47
CA LEU A 118 11.28 -20.32 -3.84
C LEU A 118 11.47 -21.24 -5.06
N GLU A 119 12.26 -20.83 -6.06
CA GLU A 119 12.64 -21.68 -7.19
C GLU A 119 13.38 -22.95 -6.73
N ASP A 120 14.37 -22.80 -5.85
CA ASP A 120 15.16 -23.93 -5.36
C ASP A 120 14.29 -24.87 -4.50
N ILE A 121 13.38 -24.33 -3.70
CA ILE A 121 12.42 -25.12 -2.91
C ILE A 121 11.47 -25.90 -3.83
N GLU A 122 10.96 -25.26 -4.88
CA GLU A 122 10.08 -25.89 -5.85
C GLU A 122 10.79 -27.05 -6.56
N ALA A 123 12.03 -26.81 -7.01
CA ALA A 123 12.85 -27.84 -7.64
C ALA A 123 13.11 -29.02 -6.69
N PHE A 124 13.44 -28.74 -5.42
CA PHE A 124 13.63 -29.77 -4.39
C PHE A 124 12.40 -30.68 -4.25
N TYR A 125 11.21 -30.12 -4.03
CA TYR A 125 10.00 -30.91 -3.84
C TYR A 125 9.54 -31.63 -5.12
N LYS A 126 9.67 -30.99 -6.30
CA LYS A 126 9.35 -31.63 -7.58
C LYS A 126 10.28 -32.80 -7.90
N GLU A 127 11.57 -32.65 -7.63
CA GLU A 127 12.57 -33.70 -7.86
C GLU A 127 12.28 -34.92 -6.96
N LEU A 128 11.98 -34.69 -5.68
CA LEU A 128 11.58 -35.76 -4.76
C LEU A 128 10.26 -36.44 -5.17
N LYS A 129 9.28 -35.68 -5.67
CA LYS A 129 8.03 -36.22 -6.20
C LYS A 129 8.26 -37.09 -7.44
N ALA A 130 9.16 -36.66 -8.33
CA ALA A 130 9.43 -37.35 -9.59
C ALA A 130 10.31 -38.61 -9.43
N LYS A 131 11.11 -38.70 -8.37
CA LYS A 131 12.09 -39.78 -8.17
C LYS A 131 11.82 -40.52 -6.85
N PRO A 132 11.01 -41.59 -6.88
CA PRO A 132 10.72 -42.42 -5.70
C PRO A 132 11.97 -42.96 -4.99
N ASP A 133 13.04 -43.24 -5.74
CA ASP A 133 14.33 -43.69 -5.18
C ASP A 133 14.98 -42.63 -4.29
N LEU A 134 14.78 -41.33 -4.58
CA LEU A 134 15.26 -40.22 -3.76
C LEU A 134 14.31 -39.89 -2.59
N LEU A 135 13.04 -40.26 -2.69
CA LEU A 135 12.07 -40.06 -1.62
C LEU A 135 12.15 -41.14 -0.55
N THR A 136 12.29 -42.41 -0.96
CA THR A 136 12.21 -43.58 -0.07
C THR A 136 13.13 -43.47 1.16
N PRO A 137 14.40 -43.04 1.04
CA PRO A 137 15.29 -42.88 2.19
C PRO A 137 14.87 -41.76 3.17
N LEU A 138 14.07 -40.79 2.72
CA LEU A 138 13.61 -39.65 3.52
C LEU A 138 12.36 -39.95 4.34
N ASN A 139 11.61 -41.02 4.01
CA ASN A 139 10.41 -41.44 4.73
C ASN A 139 10.69 -41.65 6.23
N LYS A 140 11.87 -42.18 6.59
CA LYS A 140 12.28 -42.37 8.00
C LYS A 140 12.43 -41.05 8.78
N LEU A 141 12.58 -39.93 8.09
CA LEU A 141 12.61 -38.57 8.66
C LEU A 141 11.28 -37.82 8.43
N LYS A 142 10.20 -38.55 8.14
CA LYS A 142 8.84 -38.05 7.94
C LYS A 142 8.69 -37.10 6.74
N ILE A 143 9.53 -37.23 5.71
CA ILE A 143 9.27 -36.61 4.41
C ILE A 143 8.64 -37.69 3.54
N THR A 144 7.32 -37.68 3.44
CA THR A 144 6.50 -38.61 2.66
C THR A 144 5.97 -37.96 1.39
N ALA A 145 5.35 -38.73 0.49
CA ALA A 145 4.68 -38.18 -0.69
C ALA A 145 3.57 -37.18 -0.30
N GLU A 146 2.77 -37.49 0.71
CA GLU A 146 1.73 -36.61 1.26
C GLU A 146 2.31 -35.29 1.79
N HIS A 147 3.44 -35.36 2.49
CA HIS A 147 4.15 -34.17 2.96
C HIS A 147 4.62 -33.31 1.78
N ILE A 148 5.15 -33.92 0.72
CA ILE A 148 5.57 -33.20 -0.49
C ILE A 148 4.39 -32.48 -1.16
N GLU A 149 3.24 -33.14 -1.33
CA GLU A 149 2.04 -32.48 -1.88
C GLU A 149 1.58 -31.31 -1.00
N THR A 150 1.66 -31.47 0.32
CA THR A 150 1.34 -30.40 1.28
C THR A 150 2.27 -29.21 1.08
N GLN A 151 3.58 -29.44 0.91
CA GLN A 151 4.54 -28.36 0.67
C GLN A 151 4.41 -27.71 -0.71
N LEU A 152 4.06 -28.48 -1.75
CA LEU A 152 3.77 -27.92 -3.08
C LEU A 152 2.50 -27.06 -3.07
N THR A 153 1.49 -27.45 -2.29
CA THR A 153 0.28 -26.65 -2.07
C THR A 153 0.61 -25.36 -1.32
N ALA A 154 1.37 -25.44 -0.22
CA ALA A 154 1.81 -24.28 0.53
C ALA A 154 2.66 -23.31 -0.31
N LEU A 155 3.49 -23.83 -1.22
CA LEU A 155 4.23 -23.01 -2.19
C LEU A 155 3.29 -22.25 -3.13
N ALA A 156 2.24 -22.91 -3.65
CA ALA A 156 1.25 -22.26 -4.49
C ALA A 156 0.51 -21.14 -3.73
N ASP A 157 0.14 -21.39 -2.46
CA ASP A 157 -0.49 -20.39 -1.60
C ASP A 157 0.42 -19.19 -1.32
N VAL A 158 1.72 -19.41 -1.12
CA VAL A 158 2.71 -18.34 -0.96
C VAL A 158 2.80 -17.49 -2.24
N LYS A 159 2.89 -18.12 -3.41
CA LYS A 159 2.95 -17.41 -4.71
C LYS A 159 1.67 -16.61 -4.97
N GLN A 160 0.51 -17.14 -4.61
CA GLN A 160 -0.75 -16.42 -4.72
C GLN A 160 -0.80 -15.21 -3.78
N ALA A 161 -0.40 -15.38 -2.52
CA ALA A 161 -0.33 -14.28 -1.55
C ALA A 161 0.67 -13.19 -1.98
N GLU A 162 1.80 -13.57 -2.57
CA GLU A 162 2.76 -12.63 -3.16
C GLU A 162 2.13 -11.83 -4.30
N ALA A 163 1.42 -12.49 -5.21
CA ALA A 163 0.75 -11.84 -6.33
C ALA A 163 -0.30 -10.82 -5.85
N THR A 164 -1.11 -11.18 -4.85
CA THR A 164 -2.04 -10.26 -4.20
C THR A 164 -1.29 -9.06 -3.59
N TYR A 165 -0.25 -9.29 -2.78
CA TYR A 165 0.53 -8.20 -2.21
C TYR A 165 1.12 -7.25 -3.27
N VAL A 166 1.63 -7.78 -4.38
CA VAL A 166 2.19 -6.97 -5.47
C VAL A 166 1.12 -6.09 -6.13
N LEU A 167 -0.10 -6.61 -6.30
CA LEU A 167 -1.25 -5.87 -6.83
C LEU A 167 -1.63 -4.72 -5.89
N GLU A 168 -1.91 -5.03 -4.63
CA GLU A 168 -2.34 -4.08 -3.59
C GLU A 168 -1.30 -2.97 -3.38
N ARG A 169 -0.01 -3.32 -3.42
CA ARG A 169 1.07 -2.33 -3.37
C ARG A 169 1.02 -1.37 -4.56
N GLY A 170 0.68 -1.86 -5.75
CA GLY A 170 0.50 -1.02 -6.94
C GLY A 170 -0.67 -0.04 -6.77
N GLU A 171 -1.80 -0.53 -6.27
CA GLU A 171 -3.00 0.27 -6.03
C GLU A 171 -2.78 1.33 -4.94
N SER A 172 -2.13 0.96 -3.84
CA SER A 172 -1.70 1.88 -2.77
C SER A 172 -0.75 2.98 -3.27
N GLN A 173 0.20 2.64 -4.15
CA GLN A 173 1.09 3.62 -4.78
C GLN A 173 0.33 4.58 -5.70
N GLN A 174 -0.62 4.08 -6.48
CA GLN A 174 -1.44 4.89 -7.37
C GLN A 174 -2.35 5.83 -6.55
N ALA A 175 -3.05 5.31 -5.54
CA ALA A 175 -3.89 6.10 -4.66
C ALA A 175 -3.10 7.18 -3.89
N THR A 176 -1.83 6.93 -3.56
CA THR A 176 -0.94 7.95 -2.98
C THR A 176 -0.73 9.10 -3.96
N LYS A 177 -0.42 8.80 -5.24
CA LYS A 177 -0.24 9.83 -6.27
C LYS A 177 -1.53 10.62 -6.53
N ASP A 178 -2.66 9.94 -6.60
CA ASP A 178 -3.95 10.57 -6.89
C ASP A 178 -4.40 11.48 -5.76
N LYS A 179 -4.23 11.05 -4.50
CA LYS A 179 -4.45 11.90 -3.32
C LYS A 179 -3.53 13.13 -3.34
N ASP A 180 -2.24 12.94 -3.58
CA ASP A 180 -1.27 14.04 -3.58
C ASP A 180 -1.58 15.07 -4.68
N ALA A 181 -1.99 14.60 -5.87
CA ALA A 181 -2.44 15.45 -6.96
C ALA A 181 -3.73 16.23 -6.60
N ALA A 182 -4.71 15.56 -6.00
CA ALA A 182 -5.96 16.19 -5.58
C ALA A 182 -5.72 17.24 -4.48
N PHE A 183 -4.84 16.95 -3.51
CA PHE A 183 -4.44 17.88 -2.46
C PHE A 183 -3.72 19.10 -3.04
N ALA A 184 -2.81 18.91 -3.99
CA ALA A 184 -2.12 20.02 -4.65
C ALA A 184 -3.08 20.91 -5.45
N ALA A 185 -4.03 20.32 -6.18
CA ALA A 185 -5.03 21.06 -6.95
C ALA A 185 -5.93 21.88 -6.01
N PHE A 186 -6.41 21.28 -4.93
CA PHE A 186 -7.24 21.97 -3.94
C PHE A 186 -6.45 23.06 -3.19
N GLU A 187 -5.21 22.78 -2.77
CA GLU A 187 -4.37 23.75 -2.09
C GLU A 187 -4.07 24.97 -2.97
N LYS A 188 -3.85 24.77 -4.27
CA LYS A 188 -3.68 25.87 -5.22
C LYS A 188 -4.93 26.77 -5.23
N TRP A 189 -6.11 26.17 -5.35
CA TRP A 189 -7.37 26.91 -5.33
C TRP A 189 -7.56 27.67 -4.01
N VAL A 190 -7.29 27.03 -2.87
CA VAL A 190 -7.39 27.65 -1.55
C VAL A 190 -6.44 28.85 -1.42
N ARG A 191 -5.21 28.75 -1.91
CA ARG A 191 -4.24 29.87 -1.86
C ARG A 191 -4.72 31.07 -2.68
N GLU A 192 -5.23 30.83 -3.88
CA GLU A 192 -5.79 31.88 -4.75
C GLU A 192 -7.04 32.50 -4.10
N PHE A 193 -7.94 31.66 -3.57
CA PHE A 193 -9.13 32.09 -2.84
C PHE A 193 -8.79 33.00 -1.67
N TYR A 194 -7.87 32.60 -0.78
CA TYR A 194 -7.49 33.42 0.36
C TYR A 194 -6.78 34.72 -0.03
N ALA A 195 -6.00 34.72 -1.12
CA ALA A 195 -5.36 35.94 -1.60
C ALA A 195 -6.40 36.99 -2.00
N ILE A 196 -7.44 36.57 -2.72
CA ILE A 196 -8.51 37.45 -3.19
C ILE A 196 -9.48 37.80 -2.07
N ALA A 197 -9.84 36.85 -1.21
CA ALA A 197 -10.73 37.09 -0.08
C ALA A 197 -10.15 38.10 0.93
N LYS A 198 -8.81 38.14 1.10
CA LYS A 198 -8.13 39.17 1.91
C LYS A 198 -8.33 40.58 1.36
N ILE A 199 -8.35 40.74 0.04
CA ILE A 199 -8.58 42.02 -0.63
C ILE A 199 -10.07 42.38 -0.56
N ALA A 200 -10.95 41.43 -0.92
CA ALA A 200 -12.40 41.63 -0.94
C ALA A 200 -12.97 41.99 0.44
N LEU A 201 -12.35 41.51 1.52
CA LEU A 201 -12.83 41.68 2.89
C LEU A 201 -11.88 42.53 3.75
N GLU A 202 -11.03 43.35 3.14
CA GLU A 202 -10.03 44.18 3.85
C GLU A 202 -10.69 45.06 4.95
N ASP A 203 -11.81 45.70 4.61
CA ASP A 203 -12.60 46.52 5.55
C ASP A 203 -13.58 45.71 6.43
N LYS A 204 -13.62 44.38 6.25
CA LYS A 204 -14.59 43.47 6.90
C LYS A 204 -13.89 42.30 7.60
N PRO A 205 -13.02 42.56 8.60
CA PRO A 205 -12.14 41.55 9.20
C PRO A 205 -12.88 40.37 9.85
N GLN A 206 -14.08 40.59 10.40
CA GLN A 206 -14.89 39.51 10.97
C GLN A 206 -15.40 38.52 9.91
N LEU A 207 -15.68 39.00 8.69
CA LEU A 207 -16.05 38.13 7.58
C LEU A 207 -14.84 37.31 7.10
N LEU A 208 -13.66 37.91 7.08
CA LEU A 208 -12.41 37.22 6.75
C LEU A 208 -12.05 36.11 7.75
N GLU A 209 -12.28 36.34 9.04
CA GLU A 209 -12.11 35.32 10.10
C GLU A 209 -13.13 34.18 9.97
N SER A 210 -14.32 34.43 9.39
CA SER A 210 -15.32 33.37 9.19
C SER A 210 -14.89 32.35 8.13
N ILE A 211 -14.18 32.74 7.08
CA ILE A 211 -13.76 31.83 6.00
C ILE A 211 -12.41 31.17 6.26
N GLY A 212 -11.72 31.51 7.34
CA GLY A 212 -10.51 30.82 7.75
C GLY A 212 -10.13 31.14 9.19
N LYS A 213 -9.71 30.13 9.95
CA LYS A 213 -8.92 30.36 11.16
C LYS A 213 -7.60 31.00 10.72
N PHE A 214 -7.57 32.32 10.60
CA PHE A 214 -6.35 33.08 10.80
C PHE A 214 -5.97 32.81 12.25
N VAL A 215 -5.08 31.85 12.46
CA VAL A 215 -4.30 31.80 13.70
C VAL A 215 -3.52 33.10 13.69
N ARG A 216 -4.09 34.14 14.32
CA ARG A 216 -3.29 35.25 14.83
C ARG A 216 -2.29 34.62 15.79
N SER A 217 -1.01 34.82 15.47
CA SER A 217 0.21 34.60 16.25
C SER A 217 0.18 33.52 17.33
#